data_AF-A0A9E0N2P0-F1
#
_entry.id   AF-A0A9E0N2P0-F1
#
_cell.length_a   1.000
_cell.length_b   1.000
_cell.length_c   1.000
_cell.angle_alpha   90.00
_cell.angle_beta   90.00
_cell.angle_gamma   90.00
#
_symmetry.space_group_name_H-M   'P 1'
#
loop_
_entity.id
_entity.type
_entity.pdbx_description
1 polymer ?
#
loop_
_entity_poly.entity_id
_entity_poly.type
_entity_poly.pdbx_seq_one_letter_code
_entity_poly.pdbx_strand_id
1 'polypeptide(L)'
;MLYLSTRAASTGSPDRKHFCEILLEGLAPDGGLYLPERYPQVTAATLEAWRRVYLEQGYGALAFEVLSLYVDDIPAADLKAICLKTYTQDVFGTKEIVPLKQLESGLHLEALSNGPTLAFKDMAMQLLGNLFEYELARRGEQLNILGATSGDTGSAAEYAMRGKKGVRVFMTSPAGRMSPFQQAQMFSLMDANIHNIAIEGVFDDCQDIVKAVSNDLEFKRKYKIGTVNSINWARLMAQVVYYFAGYFQATNVAPTLATSSAALPPEGANFPRGGPSENSPIRKVSFTVPSGNFGNVCAGHVARMMGLPIDKLVVATNENDVLDEFFRTGVYRVRGSADTHETSSP
;
A
#
# COMPACT_ATOMS: atom_id res chain seq x y z
N MET A 1 19.68 1.15 3.43
CA MET A 1 18.56 0.96 4.36
C MET A 1 18.58 -0.52 4.68
N LEU A 2 18.48 -0.87 5.96
CA LEU A 2 18.44 -2.26 6.39
C LEU A 2 17.13 -2.55 7.10
N TYR A 3 16.77 -3.83 7.10
CA TYR A 3 15.50 -4.34 7.59
C TYR A 3 15.73 -5.43 8.63
N LEU A 4 14.91 -5.42 9.67
CA LEU A 4 14.97 -6.33 10.81
C LEU A 4 13.64 -7.07 10.95
N SER A 5 13.69 -8.31 11.45
CA SER A 5 12.49 -8.98 11.94
C SER A 5 11.97 -8.32 13.22
N THR A 6 10.65 -8.16 13.34
CA THR A 6 9.97 -7.76 14.58
C THR A 6 10.22 -8.74 15.74
N ARG A 7 10.75 -9.94 15.48
CA ARG A 7 11.08 -10.96 16.49
C ARG A 7 12.57 -11.12 16.73
N ALA A 8 13.43 -10.33 16.08
CA ALA A 8 14.88 -10.43 16.19
C ALA A 8 15.42 -10.33 17.63
N ALA A 9 14.77 -9.55 18.50
CA ALA A 9 15.17 -9.43 19.91
C ALA A 9 15.04 -10.76 20.68
N SER A 10 14.11 -11.63 20.27
CA SER A 10 13.87 -12.93 20.92
C SER A 10 14.85 -14.03 20.48
N THR A 11 15.54 -13.84 19.35
CA THR A 11 16.42 -14.86 18.74
C THR A 11 17.91 -14.58 18.91
N GLY A 12 18.29 -13.44 19.52
CA GLY A 12 19.67 -13.14 19.91
C GLY A 12 20.62 -12.76 18.77
N SER A 13 20.15 -12.69 17.52
CA SER A 13 20.91 -12.18 16.37
C SER A 13 20.00 -11.38 15.43
N PRO A 14 20.17 -10.05 15.32
CA PRO A 14 19.43 -9.26 14.35
C PRO A 14 20.08 -9.43 12.97
N ASP A 15 19.69 -10.48 12.25
CA ASP A 15 20.01 -10.61 10.84
C ASP A 15 19.40 -9.42 10.09
N ARG A 16 20.26 -8.58 9.53
CA ARG A 16 19.89 -7.34 8.85
C ARG A 16 19.92 -7.60 7.36
N LYS A 17 18.81 -7.33 6.69
CA LYS A 17 18.66 -7.59 5.26
C LYS A 17 18.46 -6.30 4.48
N HIS A 18 18.89 -6.30 3.22
CA HIS A 18 18.58 -5.26 2.27
C HIS A 18 17.15 -5.42 1.72
N PHE A 19 16.62 -4.38 1.05
CA PHE A 19 15.23 -4.38 0.57
C PHE A 19 14.95 -5.52 -0.41
N CYS A 20 15.81 -5.73 -1.40
CA CYS A 20 15.66 -6.77 -2.41
C CYS A 20 15.69 -8.19 -1.83
N GLU A 21 16.33 -8.39 -0.67
CA GLU A 21 16.29 -9.68 0.03
C GLU A 21 14.93 -9.92 0.67
N ILE A 22 14.44 -8.96 1.46
CA ILE A 22 13.15 -9.08 2.14
C ILE A 22 11.96 -9.04 1.17
N LEU A 23 12.14 -8.42 0.00
CA LEU A 23 11.14 -8.34 -1.07
C LEU A 23 10.69 -9.75 -1.48
N LEU A 24 11.65 -10.65 -1.76
CA LEU A 24 11.38 -12.00 -2.23
C LEU A 24 11.06 -12.98 -1.09
N GLU A 25 11.63 -12.76 0.10
CA GLU A 25 11.42 -13.63 1.26
C GLU A 25 10.05 -13.41 1.90
N GLY A 26 9.59 -12.17 1.98
CA GLY A 26 8.28 -11.78 2.55
C GLY A 26 8.23 -11.87 4.08
N LEU A 27 8.27 -13.09 4.63
CA LEU A 27 8.23 -13.36 6.08
C LEU A 27 9.62 -13.75 6.58
N ALA A 28 10.06 -13.19 7.71
CA ALA A 28 11.35 -13.55 8.29
C ALA A 28 11.38 -15.02 8.76
N PRO A 29 12.55 -15.68 8.81
CA PRO A 29 12.67 -17.08 9.20
C PRO A 29 12.18 -17.40 10.62
N ASP A 30 12.17 -16.41 11.52
CA ASP A 30 11.65 -16.50 12.89
C ASP A 30 10.12 -16.28 12.98
N GLY A 31 9.45 -16.15 11.83
CA GLY A 31 8.02 -15.87 11.71
C GLY A 31 7.66 -14.42 12.04
N GLY A 32 8.64 -13.52 12.18
CA GLY A 32 8.41 -12.09 12.33
C GLY A 32 8.24 -11.36 10.99
N LEU A 33 7.85 -10.09 11.08
CA LEU A 33 7.68 -9.19 9.94
C LEU A 33 8.94 -8.34 9.77
N TYR A 34 9.32 -8.06 8.53
CA TYR A 34 10.42 -7.12 8.28
C TYR A 34 9.94 -5.67 8.43
N LEU A 35 10.69 -4.88 9.19
CA LEU A 35 10.56 -3.42 9.31
C LEU A 35 11.91 -2.75 9.10
N PRO A 36 11.95 -1.50 8.59
CA PRO A 36 13.18 -0.76 8.46
C PRO A 36 13.74 -0.44 9.85
N GLU A 37 15.06 -0.41 9.99
CA GLU A 37 15.72 -0.05 11.26
C GLU A 37 15.32 1.33 11.80
N ARG A 38 14.89 2.21 10.90
CA ARG A 38 14.41 3.56 11.20
C ARG A 38 13.44 4.03 10.13
N TYR A 39 12.49 4.87 10.51
CA TYR A 39 11.69 5.62 9.54
C TYR A 39 12.45 6.87 9.07
N PRO A 40 12.74 7.01 7.76
CA PRO A 40 13.34 8.22 7.20
C PRO A 40 12.54 9.47 7.56
N GLN A 41 13.22 10.57 7.84
CA GLN A 41 12.59 11.83 8.23
C GLN A 41 12.48 12.77 7.02
N VAL A 42 11.29 13.29 6.78
CA VAL A 42 10.91 14.22 5.71
C VAL A 42 10.72 15.59 6.34
N THR A 43 11.60 16.53 5.99
CA THR A 43 11.53 17.91 6.49
C THR A 43 10.40 18.68 5.83
N ALA A 44 10.00 19.83 6.38
CA ALA A 44 9.04 20.72 5.74
C ALA A 44 9.50 21.16 4.33
N ALA A 45 10.80 21.40 4.14
CA ALA A 45 11.38 21.74 2.85
C ALA A 45 11.28 20.59 1.84
N THR A 46 11.56 19.36 2.28
CA THR A 46 11.39 18.14 1.47
C THR A 46 9.91 17.94 1.10
N LEU A 47 9.00 18.15 2.05
CA LEU A 47 7.56 18.01 1.83
C LEU A 47 7.06 18.99 0.76
N GLU A 48 7.55 20.22 0.74
CA GLU A 48 7.22 21.21 -0.28
C GLU A 48 7.90 20.93 -1.64
N ALA A 49 9.10 20.36 -1.64
CA ALA A 49 9.72 19.85 -2.87
C ALA A 49 8.88 18.70 -3.46
N TRP A 50 8.45 17.74 -2.65
CA TRP A 50 7.63 16.62 -3.07
C TRP A 50 6.23 17.03 -3.52
N ARG A 51 5.65 18.09 -2.92
CA ARG A 51 4.42 18.70 -3.43
C ARG A 51 4.60 19.17 -4.88
N ARG A 52 5.70 19.86 -5.19
CA ARG A 52 6.02 20.30 -6.55
C ARG A 52 6.22 19.11 -7.50
N VAL A 53 6.97 18.08 -7.06
CA VAL A 53 7.13 16.84 -7.83
C VAL A 53 5.77 16.20 -8.16
N TYR A 54 4.88 16.09 -7.16
CA TYR A 54 3.55 15.53 -7.37
C TYR A 54 2.72 16.35 -8.37
N LEU A 55 2.73 17.69 -8.25
CA LEU A 55 1.94 18.57 -9.12
C LEU A 55 2.49 18.66 -10.55
N GLU A 56 3.81 18.62 -10.73
CA GLU A 56 4.46 18.81 -12.03
C GLU A 56 4.73 17.49 -12.77
N GLN A 57 5.03 16.42 -12.02
CA GLN A 57 5.50 15.13 -12.57
C GLN A 57 4.56 13.95 -12.22
N GLY A 58 3.56 14.16 -11.36
CA GLY A 58 2.52 13.18 -11.06
C GLY A 58 2.88 12.14 -10.00
N TYR A 59 1.94 11.22 -9.76
CA TYR A 59 2.01 10.23 -8.68
C TYR A 59 3.21 9.28 -8.80
N GLY A 60 3.54 8.82 -10.00
CA GLY A 60 4.69 7.92 -10.20
C GLY A 60 6.03 8.55 -9.81
N ALA A 61 6.19 9.87 -10.01
CA ALA A 61 7.37 10.60 -9.58
C ALA A 61 7.39 10.78 -8.05
N LEU A 62 6.24 11.08 -7.43
CA LEU A 62 6.13 11.10 -5.96
C LEU A 62 6.44 9.74 -5.34
N ALA A 63 5.95 8.65 -5.94
CA ALA A 63 6.24 7.29 -5.49
C ALA A 63 7.74 7.03 -5.51
N PHE A 64 8.45 7.41 -6.57
CA PHE A 64 9.90 7.29 -6.64
C PHE A 64 10.60 8.03 -5.48
N GLU A 65 10.21 9.27 -5.19
CA GLU A 65 10.79 10.06 -4.10
C GLU A 65 10.62 9.38 -2.73
N VAL A 66 9.41 8.91 -2.42
CA VAL A 66 9.09 8.23 -1.15
C VAL A 66 9.83 6.90 -1.05
N LEU A 67 9.80 6.07 -2.10
CA LEU A 67 10.40 4.74 -2.11
C LEU A 67 11.93 4.80 -2.06
N SER A 68 12.56 5.81 -2.65
CA SER A 68 14.03 5.98 -2.63
C SER A 68 14.60 6.16 -1.23
N LEU A 69 13.77 6.53 -0.25
CA LEU A 69 14.20 6.59 1.16
C LEU A 69 14.31 5.20 1.82
N TYR A 70 13.65 4.20 1.25
CA TYR A 70 13.55 2.83 1.76
C TYR A 70 14.32 1.82 0.90
N VAL A 71 14.54 2.13 -0.37
CA VAL A 71 15.16 1.25 -1.36
C VAL A 71 16.47 1.89 -1.84
N ASP A 72 17.60 1.41 -1.34
CA ASP A 72 18.94 1.90 -1.72
C ASP A 72 19.82 0.85 -2.41
N ASP A 73 19.25 -0.32 -2.71
CA ASP A 73 19.86 -1.46 -3.39
C ASP A 73 19.25 -1.73 -4.78
N ILE A 74 18.35 -0.86 -5.26
CA ILE A 74 17.93 -0.75 -6.66
C ILE A 74 18.48 0.57 -7.22
N PRO A 75 19.16 0.59 -8.40
CA PRO A 75 19.60 1.82 -9.03
C PRO A 75 18.45 2.82 -9.20
N ALA A 76 18.69 4.09 -8.87
CA ALA A 76 17.64 5.12 -8.85
C ALA A 76 16.91 5.27 -10.20
N ALA A 77 17.62 5.14 -11.31
CA ALA A 77 17.02 5.18 -12.65
C ALA A 77 16.02 4.03 -12.86
N ASP A 78 16.34 2.84 -12.38
CA ASP A 78 15.51 1.65 -12.50
C ASP A 78 14.28 1.76 -11.58
N LEU A 79 14.48 2.18 -10.33
CA LEU A 79 13.37 2.40 -9.38
C LEU A 79 12.39 3.46 -9.92
N LYS A 80 12.91 4.55 -10.49
CA LYS A 80 12.08 5.58 -11.12
C LYS A 80 11.29 5.00 -12.30
N ALA A 81 11.94 4.24 -13.17
CA ALA A 81 11.28 3.59 -14.30
C ALA A 81 10.18 2.62 -13.86
N ILE A 82 10.41 1.85 -12.79
CA ILE A 82 9.41 0.95 -12.18
C ILE A 82 8.20 1.74 -11.68
N CYS A 83 8.41 2.84 -10.96
CA CYS A 83 7.32 3.66 -10.44
C CYS A 83 6.48 4.28 -11.58
N LEU A 84 7.14 4.84 -12.61
CA LEU A 84 6.48 5.45 -13.76
C LEU A 84 5.74 4.42 -14.64
N LYS A 85 6.28 3.20 -14.77
CA LYS A 85 5.58 2.08 -15.44
C LYS A 85 4.35 1.61 -14.66
N THR A 86 4.41 1.68 -13.33
CA THR A 86 3.37 1.16 -12.44
C THR A 86 2.15 2.09 -12.41
N TYR A 87 2.36 3.37 -12.12
CA TYR A 87 1.28 4.30 -11.79
C TYR A 87 0.93 5.17 -13.00
N THR A 88 0.15 4.61 -13.93
CA THR A 88 -0.28 5.28 -15.16
C THR A 88 -1.80 5.44 -15.20
N GLN A 89 -2.25 6.41 -16.01
CA GLN A 89 -3.67 6.59 -16.31
C GLN A 89 -4.29 5.34 -16.94
N ASP A 90 -3.55 4.59 -17.76
CA ASP A 90 -4.08 3.39 -18.40
C ASP A 90 -4.36 2.26 -17.41
N VAL A 91 -3.58 2.17 -16.33
CA VAL A 91 -3.75 1.15 -15.28
C VAL A 91 -4.79 1.57 -14.24
N PHE A 92 -4.82 2.86 -13.88
CA PHE A 92 -5.64 3.38 -12.77
C PHE A 92 -6.79 4.28 -13.22
N GLY A 93 -7.07 4.39 -14.52
CA GLY A 93 -8.18 5.17 -15.09
C GLY A 93 -8.07 6.71 -15.00
N THR A 94 -7.12 7.26 -14.24
CA THR A 94 -6.95 8.69 -13.97
C THR A 94 -5.47 9.05 -13.85
N LYS A 95 -5.08 10.28 -14.22
CA LYS A 95 -3.69 10.77 -14.10
C LYS A 95 -3.28 11.02 -12.65
N GLU A 96 -4.26 11.39 -11.83
CA GLU A 96 -4.11 11.63 -10.39
C GLU A 96 -3.81 10.33 -9.63
N ILE A 97 -4.18 9.17 -10.21
CA ILE A 97 -4.11 7.82 -9.64
C ILE A 97 -5.04 7.65 -8.43
N VAL A 98 -4.92 8.53 -7.44
CA VAL A 98 -5.70 8.57 -6.18
C VAL A 98 -6.40 9.92 -5.97
N PRO A 99 -7.34 10.32 -6.84
CA PRO A 99 -7.99 11.63 -6.74
C PRO A 99 -8.80 11.75 -5.45
N LEU A 100 -8.80 12.95 -4.86
CA LEU A 100 -9.73 13.30 -3.79
C LEU A 100 -11.07 13.77 -4.36
N LYS A 101 -12.15 13.08 -3.97
CA LYS A 101 -13.52 13.53 -4.20
C LYS A 101 -14.04 14.23 -2.96
N GLN A 102 -14.34 15.52 -3.06
CA GLN A 102 -15.02 16.22 -1.98
C GLN A 102 -16.44 15.67 -1.80
N LEU A 103 -16.79 15.31 -0.57
CA LEU A 103 -18.15 14.90 -0.19
C LEU A 103 -18.88 16.05 0.49
N GLU A 104 -18.21 16.70 1.44
CA GLU A 104 -18.72 17.84 2.19
C GLU A 104 -17.58 18.82 2.51
N SER A 105 -17.88 19.94 3.14
CA SER A 105 -16.84 20.87 3.61
C SER A 105 -15.91 20.17 4.62
N GLY A 106 -14.62 20.07 4.28
CA GLY A 106 -13.64 19.40 5.13
C GLY A 106 -13.68 17.87 5.09
N LEU A 107 -14.55 17.24 4.30
CA LEU A 107 -14.64 15.79 4.15
C LEU A 107 -14.42 15.37 2.70
N HIS A 108 -13.40 14.54 2.49
CA HIS A 108 -13.02 14.03 1.17
C HIS A 108 -12.95 12.50 1.21
N LEU A 109 -13.25 11.89 0.07
CA LEU A 109 -12.98 10.49 -0.22
C LEU A 109 -11.73 10.39 -1.09
N GLU A 110 -10.70 9.68 -0.63
CA GLU A 110 -9.54 9.35 -1.44
C GLU A 110 -9.83 8.08 -2.27
N ALA A 111 -9.92 8.24 -3.59
CA ALA A 111 -10.29 7.15 -4.48
C ALA A 111 -9.10 6.21 -4.75
N LEU A 112 -8.91 5.21 -3.89
CA LEU A 112 -7.85 4.21 -4.01
C LEU A 112 -8.23 3.01 -4.91
N SER A 113 -9.48 2.94 -5.35
CA SER A 113 -10.08 1.77 -6.02
C SER A 113 -10.25 1.98 -7.53
N ASN A 114 -9.38 2.74 -8.17
CA ASN A 114 -9.45 2.98 -9.63
C ASN A 114 -8.56 2.04 -10.45
N GLY A 115 -7.79 1.19 -9.77
CA GLY A 115 -6.93 0.18 -10.39
C GLY A 115 -7.70 -0.92 -11.12
N PRO A 116 -6.98 -1.88 -11.73
CA PRO A 116 -7.58 -2.88 -12.61
C PRO A 116 -8.58 -3.81 -11.92
N THR A 117 -8.57 -3.89 -10.59
CA THR A 117 -9.46 -4.78 -9.84
C THR A 117 -10.48 -4.04 -8.99
N LEU A 118 -10.52 -2.71 -9.10
CA LEU A 118 -11.43 -1.83 -8.36
C LEU A 118 -11.27 -1.92 -6.84
N ALA A 119 -10.05 -2.18 -6.36
CA ALA A 119 -9.74 -2.25 -4.94
C ALA A 119 -8.40 -1.59 -4.62
N PHE A 120 -8.29 -0.98 -3.43
CA PHE A 120 -7.06 -0.32 -2.99
C PHE A 120 -5.80 -1.21 -2.97
N LYS A 121 -5.99 -2.54 -2.99
CA LYS A 121 -4.90 -3.51 -3.05
C LYS A 121 -4.07 -3.34 -4.34
N ASP A 122 -4.67 -2.84 -5.41
CA ASP A 122 -4.00 -2.55 -6.68
C ASP A 122 -2.81 -1.58 -6.51
N MET A 123 -2.95 -0.58 -5.63
CA MET A 123 -1.91 0.42 -5.37
C MET A 123 -0.58 -0.25 -4.99
N ALA A 124 -0.64 -1.28 -4.15
CA ALA A 124 0.53 -2.02 -3.72
C ALA A 124 0.91 -3.14 -4.68
N MET A 125 -0.08 -3.90 -5.15
CA MET A 125 0.18 -5.11 -5.94
C MET A 125 0.80 -4.79 -7.29
N GLN A 126 0.34 -3.75 -8.00
CA GLN A 126 0.89 -3.37 -9.30
C GLN A 126 2.38 -3.03 -9.20
N LEU A 127 2.79 -2.31 -8.15
CA LEU A 127 4.21 -2.03 -7.89
C LEU A 127 4.96 -3.33 -7.58
N LEU A 128 4.41 -4.16 -6.70
CA LEU A 128 5.03 -5.42 -6.28
C LEU A 128 5.31 -6.33 -7.47
N GLY A 129 4.39 -6.42 -8.43
CA GLY A 129 4.60 -7.22 -9.64
C GLY A 129 5.77 -6.74 -10.50
N ASN A 130 5.95 -5.41 -10.64
CA ASN A 130 7.10 -4.86 -11.35
C ASN A 130 8.42 -5.04 -10.58
N LEU A 131 8.40 -4.90 -9.25
CA LEU A 131 9.58 -5.14 -8.39
C LEU A 131 10.02 -6.61 -8.41
N PHE A 132 9.07 -7.56 -8.36
CA PHE A 132 9.37 -8.98 -8.48
C PHE A 132 9.97 -9.34 -9.83
N GLU A 133 9.36 -8.90 -10.93
CA GLU A 133 9.89 -9.14 -12.27
C GLU A 133 11.32 -8.58 -12.42
N TYR A 134 11.56 -7.36 -11.92
CA TYR A 134 12.88 -6.75 -11.94
C TYR A 134 13.91 -7.58 -11.18
N GLU A 135 13.64 -7.91 -9.92
CA GLU A 135 14.63 -8.56 -9.05
C GLU A 135 14.86 -10.02 -9.45
N LEU A 136 13.81 -10.74 -9.86
CA LEU A 136 13.94 -12.11 -10.35
C LEU A 136 14.73 -12.16 -11.65
N ALA A 137 14.53 -11.20 -12.57
CA ALA A 137 15.34 -11.09 -13.79
C ALA A 137 16.81 -10.83 -13.46
N ARG A 138 17.10 -9.92 -12.52
CA ARG A 138 18.47 -9.61 -12.08
C ARG A 138 19.18 -10.81 -11.47
N ARG A 139 18.46 -11.67 -10.74
CA ARG A 139 19.00 -12.90 -10.13
C ARG A 139 19.01 -14.11 -11.08
N GLY A 140 18.32 -14.05 -12.21
CA GLY A 140 18.09 -15.23 -13.06
C GLY A 140 17.22 -16.29 -12.36
N GLU A 141 16.32 -15.86 -11.49
CA GLU A 141 15.48 -16.74 -10.65
C GLU A 141 14.02 -16.76 -11.09
N GLN A 142 13.24 -17.64 -10.47
CA GLN A 142 11.79 -17.73 -10.65
C GLN A 142 11.11 -17.89 -9.30
N LEU A 143 9.89 -17.38 -9.19
CA LEU A 143 9.05 -17.44 -8.00
C LEU A 143 7.69 -18.03 -8.36
N ASN A 144 7.25 -19.01 -7.58
CA ASN A 144 5.90 -19.55 -7.66
C ASN A 144 5.12 -19.04 -6.44
N ILE A 145 4.24 -18.07 -6.65
CA ILE A 145 3.39 -17.49 -5.61
C ILE A 145 2.24 -18.47 -5.34
N LEU A 146 2.07 -18.86 -4.08
CA LEU A 146 0.89 -19.60 -3.62
C LEU A 146 0.08 -18.71 -2.68
N GLY A 147 -1.21 -18.57 -2.96
CA GLY A 147 -2.12 -17.75 -2.16
C GLY A 147 -3.50 -18.38 -1.99
N ALA A 148 -4.24 -17.83 -1.03
CA ALA A 148 -5.65 -18.10 -0.81
C ALA A 148 -6.41 -16.78 -0.85
N THR A 149 -7.60 -16.78 -1.45
CA THR A 149 -8.46 -15.59 -1.52
C THR A 149 -9.94 -15.94 -1.32
N SER A 150 -10.68 -14.97 -0.81
CA SER A 150 -12.14 -14.91 -0.85
C SER A 150 -12.68 -14.05 -2.01
N GLY A 151 -11.78 -13.44 -2.81
CA GLY A 151 -12.12 -12.57 -3.93
C GLY A 151 -11.02 -11.52 -4.17
N ASP A 152 -11.21 -10.30 -3.67
CA ASP A 152 -10.40 -9.10 -3.96
C ASP A 152 -8.88 -9.28 -3.95
N THR A 153 -8.33 -9.98 -2.95
CA THR A 153 -6.86 -10.10 -2.81
C THR A 153 -6.27 -10.94 -3.94
N GLY A 154 -6.99 -11.97 -4.37
CA GLY A 154 -6.63 -12.81 -5.49
C GLY A 154 -6.65 -12.02 -6.80
N SER A 155 -7.75 -11.31 -7.08
CA SER A 155 -7.84 -10.43 -8.25
C SER A 155 -6.63 -9.49 -8.32
N ALA A 156 -6.35 -8.72 -7.27
CA ALA A 156 -5.27 -7.74 -7.27
C ALA A 156 -3.89 -8.38 -7.47
N ALA A 157 -3.66 -9.56 -6.87
CA ALA A 157 -2.42 -10.32 -7.06
C ALA A 157 -2.28 -10.82 -8.51
N GLU A 158 -3.32 -11.44 -9.06
CA GLU A 158 -3.29 -12.00 -10.41
C GLU A 158 -3.10 -10.92 -11.47
N TYR A 159 -3.83 -9.81 -11.40
CA TYR A 159 -3.67 -8.70 -12.35
C TYR A 159 -2.31 -8.00 -12.26
N ALA A 160 -1.67 -8.00 -11.10
CA ALA A 160 -0.31 -7.47 -10.96
C ALA A 160 0.75 -8.41 -11.57
N MET A 161 0.56 -9.71 -11.39
CA MET A 161 1.53 -10.74 -11.75
C MET A 161 1.33 -11.33 -13.15
N ARG A 162 0.16 -11.14 -13.77
CA ARG A 162 -0.12 -11.64 -15.12
C ARG A 162 0.92 -11.12 -16.12
N GLY A 163 1.45 -12.04 -16.91
CA GLY A 163 2.49 -11.76 -17.91
C GLY A 163 3.87 -11.38 -17.34
N LYS A 164 4.06 -11.32 -16.01
CA LYS A 164 5.37 -11.00 -15.41
C LYS A 164 6.34 -12.17 -15.57
N LYS A 165 7.54 -11.87 -16.10
CA LYS A 165 8.58 -12.88 -16.30
C LYS A 165 9.13 -13.37 -14.96
N GLY A 166 9.40 -14.66 -14.89
CA GLY A 166 9.93 -15.30 -13.68
C GLY A 166 8.88 -15.49 -12.57
N VAL A 167 7.63 -15.07 -12.75
CA VAL A 167 6.58 -15.20 -11.73
C VAL A 167 5.46 -16.12 -12.24
N ARG A 168 5.01 -17.05 -11.39
CA ARG A 168 3.74 -17.76 -11.55
C ARG A 168 2.87 -17.55 -10.32
N VAL A 169 1.56 -17.55 -10.49
CA VAL A 169 0.60 -17.43 -9.39
C VAL A 169 -0.30 -18.66 -9.38
N PHE A 170 -0.38 -19.31 -8.23
CA PHE A 170 -1.32 -20.37 -7.91
C PHE A 170 -2.25 -19.84 -6.83
N MET A 171 -3.48 -19.52 -7.21
CA MET A 171 -4.45 -18.92 -6.31
C MET A 171 -5.55 -19.92 -5.98
N THR A 172 -5.65 -20.26 -4.69
CA THR A 172 -6.74 -21.09 -4.18
C THR A 172 -7.93 -20.21 -3.81
N SER A 173 -9.13 -20.63 -4.20
CA SER A 173 -10.39 -19.96 -3.86
C SER A 173 -11.49 -20.99 -3.59
N PRO A 174 -12.43 -20.72 -2.66
CA PRO A 174 -13.51 -21.65 -2.39
C PRO A 174 -14.52 -21.68 -3.55
N ALA A 175 -14.80 -22.88 -4.07
CA ALA A 175 -15.68 -23.09 -5.21
C ALA A 175 -17.10 -22.56 -4.92
N GLY A 176 -17.58 -21.65 -5.78
CA GLY A 176 -18.95 -21.10 -5.71
C GLY A 176 -19.23 -20.15 -4.54
N ARG A 177 -18.20 -19.65 -3.84
CA ARG A 177 -18.35 -18.76 -2.67
C ARG A 177 -17.82 -17.33 -2.87
N MET A 178 -17.28 -17.02 -4.05
CA MET A 178 -16.87 -15.64 -4.39
C MET A 178 -18.03 -14.90 -5.07
N SER A 179 -18.00 -13.56 -5.02
CA SER A 179 -18.98 -12.78 -5.80
C SER A 179 -18.77 -13.04 -7.30
N PRO A 180 -19.83 -13.00 -8.13
CA PRO A 180 -19.70 -13.23 -9.57
C PRO A 180 -18.70 -12.27 -10.24
N PHE A 181 -18.59 -11.04 -9.75
CA PHE A 181 -17.65 -10.05 -10.26
C PHE A 181 -16.20 -10.44 -9.97
N GLN A 182 -15.88 -10.79 -8.72
CA GLN A 182 -14.52 -11.19 -8.32
C GLN A 182 -14.11 -12.50 -9.03
N GLN A 183 -15.03 -13.46 -9.11
CA GLN A 183 -14.79 -14.71 -9.82
C GLN A 183 -14.50 -14.45 -11.31
N ALA A 184 -15.28 -13.57 -11.96
CA ALA A 184 -15.04 -13.21 -13.36
C ALA A 184 -13.70 -12.50 -13.55
N GLN A 185 -13.29 -11.59 -12.65
CA GLN A 185 -11.98 -10.95 -12.71
C GLN A 185 -10.84 -11.99 -12.72
N MET A 186 -10.87 -12.96 -11.80
CA MET A 186 -9.81 -13.95 -11.68
C MET A 186 -9.88 -15.02 -12.79
N PHE A 187 -11.03 -15.68 -12.94
CA PHE A 187 -11.15 -16.89 -13.76
C PHE A 187 -11.19 -16.61 -15.26
N SER A 188 -11.36 -15.35 -15.67
CA SER A 188 -11.28 -14.94 -17.08
C SER A 188 -9.84 -14.72 -17.57
N LEU A 189 -8.85 -14.70 -16.68
CA LEU A 189 -7.45 -14.53 -17.06
C LEU A 189 -6.92 -15.77 -17.78
N MET A 190 -6.46 -15.58 -19.02
CA MET A 190 -5.91 -16.63 -19.88
C MET A 190 -4.37 -16.66 -19.89
N ASP A 191 -3.73 -15.76 -19.13
CA ASP A 191 -2.29 -15.66 -19.02
C ASP A 191 -1.68 -16.97 -18.48
N ALA A 192 -0.72 -17.55 -19.21
CA ALA A 192 -0.18 -18.88 -18.92
C ALA A 192 0.52 -19.01 -17.54
N ASN A 193 0.86 -17.89 -16.91
CA ASN A 193 1.49 -17.85 -15.58
C ASN A 193 0.49 -17.67 -14.43
N ILE A 194 -0.82 -17.61 -14.71
CA ILE A 194 -1.88 -17.50 -13.72
C ILE A 194 -2.63 -18.83 -13.65
N HIS A 195 -2.75 -19.39 -12.44
CA HIS A 195 -3.37 -20.67 -12.17
C HIS A 195 -4.42 -20.50 -11.08
N ASN A 196 -5.69 -20.46 -11.49
CA ASN A 196 -6.84 -20.44 -10.60
C ASN A 196 -7.22 -21.86 -10.19
N ILE A 197 -7.27 -22.12 -8.88
CA ILE A 197 -7.56 -23.43 -8.29
C ILE A 197 -8.80 -23.29 -7.40
N ALA A 198 -9.95 -23.74 -7.90
CA ALA A 198 -11.19 -23.80 -7.13
C ALA A 198 -11.16 -25.00 -6.17
N ILE A 199 -11.27 -24.74 -4.87
CA ILE A 199 -11.27 -25.74 -3.81
C ILE A 199 -12.70 -26.04 -3.40
N GLU A 200 -13.09 -27.30 -3.43
CA GLU A 200 -14.37 -27.76 -2.86
C GLU A 200 -14.31 -27.67 -1.33
N GLY A 201 -14.72 -26.52 -0.78
CA GLY A 201 -14.60 -26.23 0.64
C GLY A 201 -14.98 -24.79 1.01
N VAL A 202 -14.50 -24.34 2.17
CA VAL A 202 -14.61 -22.96 2.66
C VAL A 202 -13.28 -22.22 2.48
N PHE A 203 -13.29 -20.91 2.71
CA PHE A 203 -12.06 -20.11 2.63
C PHE A 203 -10.98 -20.57 3.61
N ASP A 204 -11.36 -21.01 4.81
CA ASP A 204 -10.43 -21.54 5.80
C ASP A 204 -9.66 -22.77 5.29
N ASP A 205 -10.31 -23.65 4.50
CA ASP A 205 -9.65 -24.79 3.87
C ASP A 205 -8.56 -24.32 2.89
N CYS A 206 -8.84 -23.29 2.09
CA CYS A 206 -7.85 -22.68 1.22
C CYS A 206 -6.66 -22.13 2.03
N GLN A 207 -6.93 -21.44 3.14
CA GLN A 207 -5.87 -20.92 4.00
C GLN A 207 -5.03 -22.03 4.63
N ASP A 208 -5.66 -23.12 5.07
CA ASP A 208 -4.97 -24.24 5.71
C ASP A 208 -4.10 -25.00 4.71
N ILE A 209 -4.51 -25.12 3.44
CA ILE A 209 -3.64 -25.62 2.36
C ILE A 209 -2.40 -24.75 2.21
N VAL A 210 -2.56 -23.41 2.14
CA VAL A 210 -1.43 -22.48 2.02
C VAL A 210 -0.51 -22.56 3.25
N LYS A 211 -1.06 -22.70 4.46
CA LYS A 211 -0.29 -22.88 5.70
C LYS A 211 0.47 -24.21 5.70
N ALA A 212 -0.16 -25.30 5.28
CA ALA A 212 0.47 -26.61 5.19
C ALA A 212 1.68 -26.58 4.24
N VAL A 213 1.51 -26.01 3.04
CA VAL A 213 2.63 -25.80 2.11
C VAL A 213 3.68 -24.84 2.69
N SER A 214 3.25 -23.82 3.44
CA SER A 214 4.18 -22.88 4.08
C SER A 214 5.07 -23.53 5.16
N ASN A 215 4.58 -24.59 5.80
CA ASN A 215 5.30 -25.37 6.81
C ASN A 215 6.20 -26.46 6.20
N ASP A 216 5.96 -26.87 4.96
CA ASP A 216 6.81 -27.80 4.23
C ASP A 216 8.01 -27.08 3.60
N LEU A 217 9.09 -26.98 4.38
CA LEU A 217 10.31 -26.28 3.95
C LEU A 217 11.02 -26.94 2.76
N GLU A 218 10.89 -28.27 2.61
CA GLU A 218 11.49 -28.97 1.47
C GLU A 218 10.74 -28.63 0.19
N PHE A 219 9.40 -28.72 0.22
CA PHE A 219 8.55 -28.34 -0.90
C PHE A 219 8.76 -26.88 -1.31
N LYS A 220 8.79 -25.96 -0.34
CA LYS A 220 9.05 -24.53 -0.61
C LYS A 220 10.38 -24.30 -1.31
N ARG A 221 11.45 -24.92 -0.84
CA ARG A 221 12.78 -24.77 -1.46
C ARG A 221 12.81 -25.37 -2.85
N LYS A 222 12.26 -26.58 -3.02
CA LYS A 222 12.22 -27.30 -4.30
C LYS A 222 11.45 -26.53 -5.38
N TYR A 223 10.28 -26.00 -5.02
CA TYR A 223 9.39 -25.31 -5.95
C TYR A 223 9.47 -23.79 -5.86
N LYS A 224 10.40 -23.22 -5.09
CA LYS A 224 10.57 -21.76 -4.92
C LYS A 224 9.24 -21.07 -4.58
N ILE A 225 8.55 -21.60 -3.58
CA ILE A 225 7.23 -21.08 -3.18
C ILE A 225 7.40 -19.77 -2.42
N GLY A 226 6.78 -18.71 -2.95
CA GLY A 226 6.65 -17.40 -2.33
C GLY A 226 5.20 -17.07 -1.98
N THR A 227 5.00 -15.93 -1.32
CA THR A 227 3.67 -15.46 -0.89
C THR A 227 3.55 -13.95 -1.16
N VAL A 228 2.32 -13.45 -1.40
CA VAL A 228 2.05 -12.02 -1.69
C VAL A 228 1.15 -11.37 -0.64
N ASN A 229 1.23 -11.86 0.59
CA ASN A 229 0.29 -11.51 1.66
C ASN A 229 0.54 -10.07 2.14
N SER A 230 -0.37 -9.53 2.95
CA SER A 230 -0.27 -8.15 3.47
C SER A 230 0.95 -7.89 4.36
N ILE A 231 1.73 -8.93 4.65
CA ILE A 231 2.95 -8.89 5.46
C ILE A 231 4.17 -8.40 4.68
N ASN A 232 4.14 -8.41 3.34
CA ASN A 232 5.30 -8.01 2.54
C ASN A 232 5.55 -6.50 2.69
N TRP A 233 6.76 -6.12 3.13
CA TRP A 233 7.11 -4.72 3.38
C TRP A 233 6.89 -3.82 2.17
N ALA A 234 7.16 -4.29 0.95
CA ALA A 234 6.98 -3.49 -0.25
C ALA A 234 5.51 -3.10 -0.47
N ARG A 235 4.55 -3.92 -0.01
CA ARG A 235 3.13 -3.57 -0.05
C ARG A 235 2.78 -2.43 0.90
N LEU A 236 3.31 -2.48 2.13
CA LEU A 236 3.09 -1.42 3.12
C LEU A 236 3.77 -0.12 2.66
N MET A 237 5.01 -0.21 2.18
CA MET A 237 5.75 0.92 1.64
C MET A 237 5.02 1.62 0.49
N ALA A 238 4.46 0.86 -0.47
CA ALA A 238 3.67 1.42 -1.57
C ALA A 238 2.46 2.22 -1.07
N GLN A 239 1.84 1.76 0.02
CA GLN A 239 0.67 2.41 0.62
C GLN A 239 1.00 3.75 1.30
N VAL A 240 2.25 3.97 1.71
CA VAL A 240 2.69 5.25 2.29
C VAL A 240 2.47 6.41 1.30
N VAL A 241 2.66 6.15 0.00
CA VAL A 241 2.68 7.19 -1.05
C VAL A 241 1.34 7.92 -1.16
N TYR A 242 0.20 7.21 -1.08
CA TYR A 242 -1.09 7.89 -1.20
C TYR A 242 -1.42 8.78 0.01
N TYR A 243 -0.89 8.50 1.21
CA TYR A 243 -1.04 9.45 2.32
C TYR A 243 -0.39 10.80 2.02
N PHE A 244 0.79 10.80 1.39
CA PHE A 244 1.43 12.04 0.91
C PHE A 244 0.60 12.70 -0.20
N ALA A 245 0.15 11.93 -1.20
CA ALA A 245 -0.65 12.46 -2.31
C ALA A 245 -1.99 13.06 -1.83
N GLY A 246 -2.74 12.34 -1.00
CA GLY A 246 -3.98 12.78 -0.38
C GLY A 246 -3.76 14.01 0.50
N TYR A 247 -2.68 14.05 1.30
CA TYR A 247 -2.31 15.25 2.06
C TYR A 247 -2.07 16.45 1.14
N PHE A 248 -1.30 16.28 0.06
CA PHE A 248 -1.01 17.37 -0.87
C PHE A 248 -2.29 17.90 -1.51
N GLN A 249 -3.17 17.02 -1.98
CA GLN A 249 -4.45 17.40 -2.57
C GLN A 249 -5.36 18.12 -1.55
N ALA A 250 -5.50 17.60 -0.33
CA ALA A 250 -6.37 18.19 0.70
C ALA A 250 -5.88 19.54 1.23
N THR A 251 -4.59 19.83 1.07
CA THR A 251 -3.97 21.09 1.53
C THR A 251 -3.61 22.03 0.39
N ASN A 252 -3.85 21.63 -0.86
CA ASN A 252 -3.66 22.50 -2.01
C ASN A 252 -4.81 23.51 -2.07
N VAL A 253 -4.60 24.66 -1.44
CA VAL A 253 -5.51 25.79 -1.60
C VAL A 253 -5.12 26.48 -2.89
N ALA A 254 -5.96 26.38 -3.92
CA ALA A 254 -5.98 27.42 -4.94
C ALA A 254 -6.14 28.76 -4.19
N PRO A 255 -5.36 29.81 -4.47
CA PRO A 255 -5.52 31.08 -3.79
C PRO A 255 -6.97 31.51 -3.98
N THR A 256 -7.77 31.41 -2.93
CA THR A 256 -9.04 32.10 -2.85
C THR A 256 -8.68 33.56 -3.03
N LEU A 257 -8.91 34.08 -4.23
CA LEU A 257 -9.18 35.49 -4.42
C LEU A 257 -10.25 35.80 -3.38
N ALA A 258 -9.82 36.41 -2.28
CA ALA A 258 -10.73 37.02 -1.34
C ALA A 258 -11.51 38.02 -2.18
N THR A 259 -12.74 37.68 -2.54
CA THR A 259 -13.73 38.66 -2.94
C THR A 259 -14.13 39.40 -1.67
N SER A 260 -13.19 40.19 -1.14
CA SER A 260 -13.56 41.29 -0.26
C SER A 260 -14.30 42.28 -1.15
N SER A 261 -15.63 42.25 -1.06
CA SER A 261 -16.45 43.44 -1.20
C SER A 261 -15.94 44.46 -0.17
N ALA A 262 -14.95 45.23 -0.57
CA ALA A 262 -14.46 46.38 0.15
C ALA A 262 -14.22 47.47 -0.90
N ALA A 263 -14.93 48.58 -0.73
CA ALA A 263 -14.81 49.76 -1.56
C ALA A 263 -13.33 50.16 -1.73
N LEU A 264 -13.00 50.63 -2.93
CA LEU A 264 -11.70 51.22 -3.26
C LEU A 264 -11.28 52.23 -2.17
N PRO A 265 -10.09 52.11 -1.56
CA PRO A 265 -9.58 53.16 -0.69
C PRO A 265 -9.13 54.36 -1.54
N PRO A 266 -9.17 55.58 -1.00
CA PRO A 266 -8.75 56.78 -1.72
C PRO A 266 -7.25 56.73 -2.07
N GLU A 267 -6.90 57.35 -3.20
CA GLU A 267 -5.53 57.45 -3.70
C GLU A 267 -4.57 58.01 -2.63
N GLY A 268 -3.52 57.26 -2.30
CA GLY A 268 -2.42 57.74 -1.46
C GLY A 268 -1.89 56.80 -0.36
N ALA A 269 -2.37 55.56 -0.23
CA ALA A 269 -1.86 54.64 0.79
C ALA A 269 -0.70 53.75 0.28
N ASN A 270 0.44 53.83 0.96
CA ASN A 270 1.66 53.05 0.72
C ASN A 270 1.39 51.54 0.60
N PHE A 271 1.90 50.92 -0.47
CA PHE A 271 1.99 49.46 -0.60
C PHE A 271 3.03 48.90 0.40
N PRO A 272 2.69 47.97 1.30
CA PRO A 272 3.70 47.15 1.92
C PRO A 272 4.20 46.17 0.87
N ARG A 273 5.49 46.26 0.50
CA ARG A 273 6.19 45.15 -0.16
C ARG A 273 6.33 44.01 0.86
N GLY A 274 5.28 43.23 1.04
CA GLY A 274 5.33 41.96 1.75
C GLY A 274 5.83 40.87 0.81
N GLY A 275 7.06 40.41 0.99
CA GLY A 275 7.47 39.10 0.49
C GLY A 275 6.60 38.00 1.11
N PRO A 276 6.63 36.76 0.59
CA PRO A 276 5.82 35.67 1.12
C PRO A 276 6.12 35.50 2.61
N SER A 277 5.09 35.63 3.44
CA SER A 277 5.20 35.45 4.88
C SER A 277 5.57 34.00 5.20
N GLU A 278 6.69 33.80 5.89
CA GLU A 278 7.25 32.52 6.36
C GLU A 278 6.38 31.74 7.38
N ASN A 279 5.13 32.14 7.61
CA ASN A 279 4.31 31.65 8.72
C ASN A 279 2.86 31.32 8.32
N SER A 280 2.67 30.57 7.22
CA SER A 280 1.40 29.85 7.06
C SER A 280 1.42 28.62 7.97
N PRO A 281 0.46 28.44 8.90
CA PRO A 281 0.48 27.30 9.80
C PRO A 281 0.42 26.01 8.99
N ILE A 282 1.31 25.05 9.30
CA ILE A 282 1.29 23.71 8.71
C ILE A 282 -0.09 23.12 8.96
N ARG A 283 -0.87 22.95 7.89
CA ARG A 283 -2.22 22.38 7.98
C ARG A 283 -2.09 20.90 8.27
N LYS A 284 -2.76 20.42 9.31
CA LYS A 284 -2.85 18.99 9.58
C LYS A 284 -4.06 18.38 8.88
N VAL A 285 -3.94 17.12 8.48
CA VAL A 285 -5.03 16.33 7.88
C VAL A 285 -5.26 15.08 8.73
N SER A 286 -6.52 14.68 8.90
CA SER A 286 -6.86 13.39 9.51
C SER A 286 -7.26 12.40 8.42
N PHE A 287 -6.92 11.12 8.62
CA PHE A 287 -7.30 10.04 7.71
C PHE A 287 -8.15 9.01 8.47
N THR A 288 -9.26 8.59 7.86
CA THR A 288 -10.11 7.50 8.35
C THR A 288 -9.95 6.30 7.44
N VAL A 289 -9.59 5.15 8.01
CA VAL A 289 -9.19 3.97 7.26
C VAL A 289 -10.06 2.77 7.67
N PRO A 290 -10.93 2.28 6.77
CA PRO A 290 -11.58 0.98 6.94
C PRO A 290 -10.51 -0.11 7.03
N SER A 291 -10.42 -0.78 8.18
CA SER A 291 -9.26 -1.58 8.57
C SER A 291 -9.64 -3.01 8.95
N GLY A 292 -8.99 -3.97 8.29
CA GLY A 292 -8.94 -5.38 8.70
C GLY A 292 -7.52 -5.75 9.15
N ASN A 293 -6.68 -6.23 8.23
CA ASN A 293 -5.29 -6.66 8.51
C ASN A 293 -4.29 -5.53 8.84
N PHE A 294 -4.77 -4.32 9.17
CA PHE A 294 -3.99 -3.18 9.67
C PHE A 294 -2.93 -2.56 8.72
N GLY A 295 -2.60 -3.17 7.58
CA GLY A 295 -1.56 -2.68 6.67
C GLY A 295 -1.74 -1.24 6.18
N ASN A 296 -2.96 -0.87 5.79
CA ASN A 296 -3.26 0.48 5.28
C ASN A 296 -3.03 1.56 6.36
N VAL A 297 -3.64 1.40 7.54
CA VAL A 297 -3.46 2.38 8.63
C VAL A 297 -2.03 2.36 9.18
N CYS A 298 -1.34 1.22 9.13
CA CYS A 298 0.08 1.14 9.46
C CYS A 298 0.93 1.97 8.47
N ALA A 299 0.63 1.95 7.17
CA ALA A 299 1.28 2.84 6.21
C ALA A 299 1.02 4.33 6.51
N GLY A 300 -0.19 4.69 6.98
CA GLY A 300 -0.49 6.03 7.48
C GLY A 300 0.32 6.40 8.72
N HIS A 301 0.51 5.44 9.63
CA HIS A 301 1.39 5.61 10.78
C HIS A 301 2.85 5.83 10.35
N VAL A 302 3.35 5.05 9.38
CA VAL A 302 4.68 5.25 8.80
C VAL A 302 4.80 6.64 8.17
N ALA A 303 3.83 7.09 7.37
CA ALA A 303 3.83 8.43 6.79
C ALA A 303 3.90 9.52 7.88
N ARG A 304 3.14 9.36 8.96
CA ARG A 304 3.19 10.26 10.12
C ARG A 304 4.56 10.25 10.81
N MET A 305 5.14 9.08 11.02
CA MET A 305 6.48 8.90 11.61
C MET A 305 7.60 9.44 10.72
N MET A 306 7.37 9.53 9.41
CA MET A 306 8.27 10.20 8.47
C MET A 306 8.18 11.73 8.56
N GLY A 307 7.17 12.31 9.21
CA GLY A 307 7.00 13.76 9.32
C GLY A 307 5.82 14.33 8.53
N LEU A 308 4.98 13.50 7.91
CA LEU A 308 3.74 13.97 7.28
C LEU A 308 2.79 14.55 8.35
N PRO A 309 2.24 15.77 8.20
CA PRO A 309 1.39 16.42 9.20
C PRO A 309 0.00 15.77 9.38
N ILE A 310 -0.04 14.55 9.90
CA ILE A 310 -1.28 13.83 10.22
C ILE A 310 -1.73 14.15 11.65
N ASP A 311 -2.97 14.64 11.80
CA ASP A 311 -3.58 14.90 13.10
C ASP A 311 -4.05 13.60 13.76
N LYS A 312 -5.02 12.91 13.13
CA LYS A 312 -5.53 11.61 13.58
C LYS A 312 -5.48 10.56 12.47
N LEU A 313 -5.22 9.33 12.90
CA LEU A 313 -5.46 8.11 12.11
C LEU A 313 -6.63 7.39 12.76
N VAL A 314 -7.80 7.45 12.15
CA VAL A 314 -9.02 6.81 12.65
C VAL A 314 -9.11 5.42 12.06
N VAL A 315 -9.11 4.40 12.93
CA VAL A 315 -9.28 2.99 12.55
C VAL A 315 -10.77 2.68 12.55
N ALA A 316 -11.37 2.50 11.38
CA ALA A 316 -12.77 2.08 11.27
C ALA A 316 -12.83 0.56 11.10
N THR A 317 -13.53 -0.13 12.00
CA THR A 317 -13.77 -1.58 11.95
C THR A 317 -15.24 -1.86 11.67
N ASN A 318 -15.53 -3.04 11.14
CA ASN A 318 -16.89 -3.56 11.04
C ASN A 318 -17.23 -4.38 12.30
N GLU A 319 -18.18 -5.31 12.22
CA GLU A 319 -18.58 -6.19 13.32
C GLU A 319 -17.44 -7.10 13.82
N ASN A 320 -16.39 -7.30 13.01
CA ASN A 320 -15.15 -7.92 13.43
C ASN A 320 -14.23 -6.89 14.11
N ASP A 321 -14.64 -6.46 15.30
CA ASP A 321 -14.11 -5.29 16.03
C ASP A 321 -12.89 -5.60 16.93
N VAL A 322 -12.08 -6.63 16.62
CA VAL A 322 -10.89 -6.99 17.42
C VAL A 322 -9.90 -5.83 17.58
N LEU A 323 -9.79 -4.96 16.56
CA LEU A 323 -8.97 -3.76 16.65
C LEU A 323 -9.61 -2.68 17.54
N ASP A 324 -10.93 -2.53 17.53
CA ASP A 324 -11.61 -1.60 18.46
C ASP A 324 -11.39 -2.03 19.91
N GLU A 325 -11.62 -3.32 20.21
CA GLU A 325 -11.38 -3.89 21.54
C GLU A 325 -9.93 -3.62 21.98
N PHE A 326 -8.97 -3.87 21.08
CA PHE A 326 -7.55 -3.62 21.33
C PHE A 326 -7.25 -2.14 21.60
N PHE A 327 -7.71 -1.21 20.75
CA PHE A 327 -7.44 0.22 20.94
C PHE A 327 -8.14 0.82 22.16
N ARG A 328 -9.30 0.28 22.54
CA ARG A 328 -10.07 0.76 23.70
C ARG A 328 -9.57 0.20 25.03
N THR A 329 -9.08 -1.05 25.03
CA THR A 329 -8.80 -1.80 26.28
C THR A 329 -7.35 -2.26 26.43
N GLY A 330 -6.57 -2.27 25.35
CA GLY A 330 -5.24 -2.87 25.31
C GLY A 330 -5.23 -4.41 25.22
N VAL A 331 -6.40 -5.05 25.14
CA VAL A 331 -6.53 -6.52 25.08
C VAL A 331 -6.67 -6.98 23.64
N TYR A 332 -5.80 -7.90 23.22
CA TYR A 332 -5.94 -8.64 21.96
C TYR A 332 -6.32 -10.10 22.26
N ARG A 333 -7.53 -10.50 21.90
CA ARG A 333 -8.01 -11.88 22.04
C ARG A 333 -8.32 -12.46 20.67
N VAL A 334 -7.72 -13.62 20.38
CA VAL A 334 -8.06 -14.39 19.19
C VAL A 334 -9.51 -14.86 19.31
N ARG A 335 -10.34 -14.56 18.31
CA ARG A 335 -11.74 -15.00 18.24
C ARG A 335 -11.83 -16.33 17.51
N GLY A 336 -12.71 -17.22 17.99
CA GLY A 336 -13.02 -18.45 17.29
C GLY A 336 -13.85 -18.18 16.03
N SER A 337 -13.99 -19.18 15.17
CA SER A 337 -14.86 -19.08 13.98
C SER A 337 -16.31 -18.75 14.32
N ALA A 338 -16.82 -19.20 15.47
CA ALA A 338 -18.17 -18.89 15.95
C ALA A 338 -18.39 -17.39 16.27
N ASP A 339 -17.33 -16.66 16.60
CA ASP A 339 -17.36 -15.24 16.98
C ASP A 339 -16.79 -14.34 15.86
N THR A 340 -16.58 -14.90 14.67
CA THR A 340 -16.11 -14.18 13.48
C THR A 340 -17.29 -14.01 12.53
N HIS A 341 -17.69 -12.76 12.30
CA HIS A 341 -18.80 -12.44 11.43
C HIS A 341 -18.37 -12.48 9.96
N GLU A 342 -19.27 -12.96 9.10
CA GLU A 342 -19.08 -12.87 7.65
C GLU A 342 -18.80 -11.41 7.27
N THR A 343 -17.65 -11.18 6.67
CA THR A 343 -17.30 -9.85 6.19
C THR A 343 -17.85 -9.69 4.80
N SER A 344 -18.80 -8.77 4.62
CA SER A 344 -19.24 -8.33 3.30
C SER A 344 -18.06 -7.63 2.61
N SER A 345 -17.38 -8.34 1.72
CA SER A 345 -16.58 -7.69 0.68
C SER A 345 -17.56 -7.14 -0.36
N PRO A 346 -17.40 -5.90 -0.86
CA PRO A 346 -18.22 -5.38 -1.94
C PRO A 346 -18.28 -6.28 -3.17
#